data_AF-A0A960EM56-F1
#
_entry.id   AF-A0A960EM56-F1
#
_cell.length_a   1.000
_cell.length_b   1.000
_cell.length_c   1.000
_cell.angle_alpha   90.00
_cell.angle_beta   90.00
_cell.angle_gamma   90.00
#
_symmetry.space_group_name_H-M   'P 1'
#
loop_
_entity.id
_entity.type
_entity.pdbx_description
1 polymer ?
#
loop_
_entity_poly.entity_id
_entity_poly.type
_entity_poly.pdbx_seq_one_letter_code
_entity_poly.pdbx_strand_id
1 'polypeptide(L)'
;WKGETLEEYWWCTERALDWPGDDGPTLIVDDGGDATLLIHWGAEYEGKGEAPDINDAESPDEALVLELIGRSMRTDGQRFTRMAAGIKGVSEETTTGVARLYQMQTAGTLLFPAINVNDSVTKSKFDNLYGCRHSLIDGIARATDVMMGGKVAVVCGYGDVGKGCAQSLRGQGARVVVTEIDPICALQAAMEGYEVVQLEDVVPTADIFITATGNKDIITADHMAAMKHNAIVGNIGHFDNEIDMAGLAKVDGIERQQVKPQTDQWIFPDGHAVIILAEGRLLNLGCATGHPSFVMSASFTNQVLAQMELQASAGDYDNEVYRLPKHLDEEVARLHLDKLGVRLTTLSQSQSDYLGIPVDGPYKPEHYKY
;
A
#
# COMPACT_ATOMS: atom_id res chain seq x y z
N TRP A 1 9.03 15.71 2.89
CA TRP A 1 10.33 15.57 2.19
C TRP A 1 10.93 14.19 2.48
N LYS A 2 11.99 13.78 1.77
CA LYS A 2 12.62 12.46 2.02
C LYS A 2 13.37 12.49 3.36
N GLY A 3 13.10 11.51 4.22
CA GLY A 3 13.72 11.41 5.56
C GLY A 3 13.04 12.27 6.63
N GLU A 4 11.73 12.47 6.50
CA GLU A 4 10.91 13.05 7.58
C GLU A 4 10.97 12.19 8.84
N THR A 5 10.91 12.85 10.01
CA THR A 5 10.51 12.18 11.25
C THR A 5 8.99 11.94 11.26
N LEU A 6 8.50 11.12 12.20
CA LEU A 6 7.05 10.90 12.34
C LEU A 6 6.30 12.19 12.70
N GLU A 7 6.91 13.04 13.51
CA GLU A 7 6.35 14.35 13.88
C GLU A 7 6.23 15.27 12.65
N GLU A 8 7.25 15.28 11.78
CA GLU A 8 7.23 16.03 10.54
C GLU A 8 6.18 15.48 9.56
N TYR A 9 6.03 14.16 9.47
CA TYR A 9 5.01 13.50 8.66
C TYR A 9 3.60 13.96 9.05
N TRP A 10 3.22 13.82 10.34
CA TRP A 10 1.90 14.22 10.81
C TRP A 10 1.69 15.74 10.77
N TRP A 11 2.74 16.53 10.96
CA TRP A 11 2.69 17.97 10.73
C TRP A 11 2.40 18.29 9.25
N CYS A 12 3.06 17.62 8.30
CA CYS A 12 2.80 17.76 6.87
C CYS A 12 1.35 17.37 6.51
N THR A 13 0.85 16.26 7.06
CA THR A 13 -0.55 15.83 6.89
C THR A 13 -1.52 16.89 7.39
N GLU A 14 -1.28 17.46 8.58
CA GLU A 14 -2.10 18.57 9.10
C GLU A 14 -2.07 19.79 8.19
N ARG A 15 -0.88 20.18 7.70
CA ARG A 15 -0.71 21.34 6.82
C ARG A 15 -1.37 21.13 5.46
N ALA A 16 -1.40 19.91 4.93
CA ALA A 16 -2.08 19.59 3.68
C ALA A 16 -3.61 19.73 3.78
N LEU A 17 -4.16 19.51 4.98
CA LEU A 17 -5.58 19.69 5.30
C LEU A 17 -5.93 21.13 5.71
N ASP A 18 -4.95 22.00 5.94
CA ASP A 18 -5.16 23.40 6.26
C ASP A 18 -5.35 24.26 5.01
N TRP A 19 -6.57 24.77 4.82
CA TRP A 19 -6.95 25.65 3.72
C TRP A 19 -7.30 27.04 4.25
N PRO A 20 -6.37 28.03 4.18
CA PRO A 20 -6.60 29.34 4.78
C PRO A 20 -7.84 30.05 4.22
N GLY A 21 -8.82 30.28 5.07
CA GLY A 21 -10.09 30.94 4.71
C GLY A 21 -11.26 29.99 4.48
N ASP A 22 -11.01 28.68 4.46
CA ASP A 22 -12.00 27.62 4.31
C ASP A 22 -11.93 26.65 5.52
N ASP A 23 -12.95 25.80 5.70
CA ASP A 23 -12.98 24.77 6.75
C ASP A 23 -12.13 23.53 6.41
N GLY A 24 -11.57 23.46 5.20
CA GLY A 24 -10.71 22.37 4.71
C GLY A 24 -10.88 22.10 3.22
N PRO A 25 -10.29 21.00 2.70
CA PRO A 25 -10.45 20.62 1.30
C PRO A 25 -11.90 20.17 1.01
N THR A 26 -12.30 20.26 -0.27
CA THR A 26 -13.61 19.73 -0.72
C THR A 26 -13.51 18.32 -1.31
N LEU A 27 -12.30 17.86 -1.64
CA LEU A 27 -12.00 16.53 -2.15
C LEU A 27 -10.66 16.07 -1.58
N ILE A 28 -10.51 14.77 -1.39
CA ILE A 28 -9.26 14.15 -0.93
C ILE A 28 -8.80 13.12 -1.96
N VAL A 29 -7.50 13.11 -2.24
CA VAL A 29 -6.81 11.99 -2.86
C VAL A 29 -5.92 11.40 -1.77
N ASP A 30 -6.16 10.14 -1.41
CA ASP A 30 -5.49 9.48 -0.29
C ASP A 30 -4.79 8.19 -0.77
N ASP A 31 -3.71 7.84 -0.08
CA ASP A 31 -2.92 6.63 -0.31
C ASP A 31 -2.50 6.05 1.05
N GLY A 32 -3.24 5.04 1.50
CA GLY A 32 -3.10 4.43 2.83
C GLY A 32 -4.13 4.91 3.84
N GLY A 33 -4.86 5.98 3.53
CA GLY A 33 -6.00 6.44 4.32
C GLY A 33 -5.64 7.29 5.54
N ASP A 34 -4.43 7.86 5.63
CA ASP A 34 -3.99 8.60 6.83
C ASP A 34 -4.65 9.98 6.95
N ALA A 35 -4.86 10.68 5.83
CA ALA A 35 -5.60 11.94 5.83
C ALA A 35 -7.07 11.68 6.21
N THR A 36 -7.65 10.62 5.64
CA THR A 36 -9.00 10.17 5.95
C THR A 36 -9.13 9.78 7.43
N LEU A 37 -8.19 9.00 7.97
CA LEU A 37 -8.16 8.58 9.37
C LEU A 37 -8.14 9.78 10.30
N LEU A 38 -7.24 10.74 10.06
CA LEU A 38 -7.10 11.93 10.91
C LEU A 38 -8.40 12.73 10.98
N ILE A 39 -9.10 12.89 9.85
CA ILE A 39 -10.38 13.62 9.81
C ILE A 39 -11.47 12.86 10.57
N HIS A 40 -11.58 11.54 10.35
CA HIS A 40 -12.62 10.71 10.99
C HIS A 40 -12.43 10.65 12.51
N TRP A 41 -11.21 10.38 12.98
CA TRP A 41 -10.91 10.35 14.40
C TRP A 41 -11.06 11.74 15.03
N GLY A 42 -10.58 12.78 14.36
CA GLY A 42 -10.74 14.16 14.81
C GLY A 42 -12.22 14.51 15.03
N ALA A 43 -13.09 14.23 14.05
CA ALA A 43 -14.52 14.47 14.16
C ALA A 43 -15.19 13.60 15.23
N GLU A 44 -14.74 12.36 15.42
CA GLU A 44 -15.23 11.48 16.49
C GLU A 44 -14.93 12.05 17.88
N TYR A 45 -13.68 12.46 18.15
CA TYR A 45 -13.31 13.05 19.44
C TYR A 45 -13.99 14.42 19.66
N GLU A 46 -14.11 15.25 18.63
CA GLU A 46 -14.88 16.49 18.69
C GLU A 46 -16.36 16.25 19.03
N GLY A 47 -16.97 15.24 18.43
CA GLY A 47 -18.36 14.85 18.71
C GLY A 47 -18.58 14.33 20.14
N LYS A 48 -17.57 13.68 20.72
CA LYS A 48 -17.58 13.26 22.14
C LYS A 48 -17.36 14.44 23.10
N GLY A 49 -16.67 15.49 22.64
CA GLY A 49 -16.31 16.64 23.46
C GLY A 49 -15.18 16.35 24.47
N GLU A 50 -14.52 15.20 24.35
CA GLU A 50 -13.43 14.76 25.21
C GLU A 50 -12.17 14.59 24.35
N ALA A 51 -11.09 15.25 24.75
CA ALA A 51 -9.80 15.12 24.06
C ALA A 51 -9.23 13.70 24.28
N PRO A 52 -8.53 13.13 23.29
CA PRO A 52 -7.90 11.82 23.43
C PRO A 52 -6.84 11.81 24.55
N ASP A 53 -6.72 10.67 25.24
CA ASP A 53 -5.58 10.39 26.12
C ASP A 53 -4.47 9.72 25.30
N ILE A 54 -3.28 10.33 25.29
CA ILE A 54 -2.11 9.81 24.57
C ILE A 54 -1.65 8.44 25.10
N ASN A 55 -1.98 8.11 26.34
CA ASN A 55 -1.62 6.82 26.94
C ASN A 55 -2.44 5.65 26.37
N ASP A 56 -3.51 5.92 25.62
CA ASP A 56 -4.31 4.90 24.96
C ASP A 56 -3.67 4.42 23.64
N ALA A 57 -2.62 5.09 23.15
CA ALA A 57 -1.96 4.74 21.90
C ALA A 57 -1.24 3.38 21.96
N GLU A 58 -1.41 2.56 20.93
CA GLU A 58 -0.73 1.27 20.78
C GLU A 58 0.61 1.39 20.03
N SER A 59 0.88 2.54 19.41
CA SER A 59 2.10 2.80 18.65
C SER A 59 2.59 4.25 18.79
N PRO A 60 3.89 4.53 18.51
CA PRO A 60 4.40 5.89 18.46
C PRO A 60 3.69 6.77 17.42
N ASP A 61 3.26 6.16 16.31
CA ASP A 61 2.55 6.84 15.23
C ASP A 61 1.16 7.31 15.69
N GLU A 62 0.41 6.40 16.30
CA GLU A 62 -0.90 6.69 16.90
C GLU A 62 -0.82 7.75 18.00
N ALA A 63 0.22 7.70 18.85
CA ALA A 63 0.41 8.69 19.91
C ALA A 63 0.50 10.13 19.34
N LEU A 64 1.16 10.30 18.19
CA LEU A 64 1.27 11.60 17.51
C LEU A 64 -0.06 12.06 16.92
N VAL A 65 -0.87 11.13 16.37
CA VAL A 65 -2.23 11.44 15.90
C VAL A 65 -3.11 11.91 17.04
N LEU A 66 -3.12 11.20 18.17
CA LEU A 66 -3.89 11.57 19.36
C LEU A 66 -3.42 12.93 19.92
N GLU A 67 -2.11 13.17 19.99
CA GLU A 67 -1.56 14.46 20.41
C GLU A 67 -2.02 15.61 19.49
N LEU A 68 -1.98 15.38 18.17
CA LEU A 68 -2.40 16.34 17.15
C LEU A 68 -3.89 16.68 17.30
N ILE A 69 -4.76 15.68 17.42
CA ILE A 69 -6.20 15.87 17.63
C ILE A 69 -6.44 16.64 18.93
N GLY A 70 -5.82 16.22 20.04
CA GLY A 70 -5.94 16.90 21.32
C GLY A 70 -5.47 18.36 21.27
N ARG A 71 -4.39 18.66 20.54
CA ARG A 71 -3.93 20.04 20.28
C ARG A 71 -4.95 20.83 19.45
N SER A 72 -5.48 20.22 18.39
CA SER A 72 -6.47 20.86 17.52
C SER A 72 -7.72 21.24 18.31
N MET A 73 -8.28 20.32 19.09
CA MET A 73 -9.48 20.54 19.90
C MET A 73 -9.34 21.67 20.94
N ARG A 74 -8.12 21.88 21.49
CA ARG A 74 -7.86 23.02 22.39
C ARG A 74 -7.93 24.38 21.70
N THR A 75 -7.70 24.41 20.39
CA THR A 75 -7.69 25.63 19.57
C THR A 75 -9.05 25.84 18.91
N ASP A 76 -9.62 24.79 18.35
CA ASP A 76 -10.94 24.75 17.71
C ASP A 76 -11.53 23.34 17.87
N GLY A 77 -12.54 23.22 18.74
CA GLY A 77 -13.20 21.95 19.05
C GLY A 77 -14.21 21.47 18.01
N GLN A 78 -14.28 22.10 16.83
CA GLN A 78 -15.20 21.76 15.75
C GLN A 78 -14.51 21.76 14.37
N ARG A 79 -13.18 21.81 14.33
CA ARG A 79 -12.40 21.94 13.08
C ARG A 79 -12.64 20.74 12.17
N PHE A 80 -12.46 19.53 12.68
CA PHE A 80 -12.60 18.31 11.88
C PHE A 80 -14.07 18.02 11.53
N THR A 81 -15.00 18.36 12.41
CA THR A 81 -16.45 18.25 12.18
C THR A 81 -16.88 19.12 11.00
N ARG A 82 -16.44 20.38 10.95
CA ARG A 82 -16.74 21.28 9.81
C ARG A 82 -16.01 20.85 8.54
N MET A 83 -14.76 20.43 8.66
CA MET A 83 -13.98 19.88 7.54
C MET A 83 -14.68 18.68 6.90
N ALA A 84 -15.05 17.68 7.70
CA ALA A 84 -15.75 16.47 7.25
C ALA A 84 -17.06 16.81 6.53
N ALA A 85 -17.83 17.77 7.05
CA ALA A 85 -19.08 18.20 6.42
C ALA A 85 -18.89 18.91 5.07
N GLY A 86 -17.70 19.49 4.81
CA GLY A 86 -17.36 20.16 3.55
C GLY A 86 -16.77 19.23 2.47
N ILE A 87 -16.37 18.01 2.85
CA ILE A 87 -15.76 17.04 1.94
C ILE A 87 -16.84 16.33 1.13
N LYS A 88 -16.70 16.38 -0.20
CA LYS A 88 -17.59 15.71 -1.16
C LYS A 88 -17.23 14.25 -1.36
N GLY A 89 -15.99 13.87 -1.06
CA GLY A 89 -15.53 12.49 -1.03
C GLY A 89 -14.02 12.36 -1.11
N VAL A 90 -13.57 11.11 -1.02
CA VAL A 90 -12.16 10.70 -1.13
C VAL A 90 -11.99 9.66 -2.22
N SER A 91 -10.87 9.68 -2.95
CA SER A 91 -10.44 8.56 -3.79
C SER A 91 -9.18 7.93 -3.22
N GLU A 92 -9.24 6.64 -2.92
CA GLU A 92 -8.21 5.91 -2.18
C GLU A 92 -7.43 4.94 -3.08
N GLU A 93 -6.12 5.09 -3.07
CA GLU A 93 -5.19 4.46 -4.00
C GLU A 93 -4.85 3.01 -3.65
N THR A 94 -4.69 2.66 -2.36
CA THR A 94 -4.07 1.38 -1.98
C THR A 94 -4.98 0.44 -1.20
N THR A 95 -4.66 -0.86 -1.29
CA THR A 95 -5.42 -1.94 -0.64
C THR A 95 -5.65 -1.70 0.85
N THR A 96 -4.65 -1.15 1.56
CA THR A 96 -4.75 -0.92 3.00
C THR A 96 -5.66 0.25 3.35
N GLY A 97 -5.58 1.38 2.62
CA GLY A 97 -6.51 2.49 2.80
C GLY A 97 -7.94 2.07 2.46
N VAL A 98 -8.13 1.29 1.39
CA VAL A 98 -9.44 0.71 1.04
C VAL A 98 -9.99 -0.19 2.15
N ALA A 99 -9.14 -1.02 2.78
CA ALA A 99 -9.56 -1.84 3.91
C ALA A 99 -10.08 -0.99 5.08
N ARG A 100 -9.41 0.14 5.39
CA ARG A 100 -9.87 1.11 6.40
C ARG A 100 -11.23 1.74 6.02
N LEU A 101 -11.41 2.10 4.74
CA LEU A 101 -12.69 2.63 4.25
C LEU A 101 -13.85 1.63 4.43
N TYR A 102 -13.64 0.36 4.06
CA TYR A 102 -14.67 -0.67 4.27
C TYR A 102 -14.94 -0.98 5.75
N GLN A 103 -13.93 -0.88 6.62
CA GLN A 103 -14.13 -0.98 8.07
C GLN A 103 -15.04 0.15 8.58
N MET A 104 -14.78 1.40 8.16
CA MET A 104 -15.62 2.55 8.53
C MET A 104 -17.03 2.45 7.95
N GLN A 105 -17.19 2.01 6.70
CA GLN A 105 -18.51 1.78 6.12
C GLN A 105 -19.29 0.71 6.92
N THR A 106 -18.63 -0.41 7.24
CA THR A 106 -19.26 -1.50 8.01
C THR A 106 -19.65 -1.06 9.42
N ALA A 107 -18.84 -0.19 10.04
CA ALA A 107 -19.12 0.41 11.34
C ALA A 107 -20.15 1.54 11.29
N GLY A 108 -20.52 2.03 10.09
CA GLY A 108 -21.40 3.18 9.92
C GLY A 108 -20.75 4.51 10.32
N THR A 109 -19.41 4.58 10.32
CA THR A 109 -18.64 5.76 10.74
C THR A 109 -18.04 6.54 9.57
N LEU A 110 -18.18 6.06 8.33
CA LEU A 110 -17.70 6.77 7.14
C LEU A 110 -18.45 8.10 6.96
N LEU A 111 -17.71 9.21 6.99
CA LEU A 111 -18.28 10.57 7.05
C LEU A 111 -18.60 11.17 5.68
N PHE A 112 -17.99 10.65 4.61
CA PHE A 112 -18.17 11.10 3.23
C PHE A 112 -17.97 9.95 2.23
N PRO A 113 -18.49 10.05 0.99
CA PRO A 113 -18.34 9.01 -0.02
C PRO A 113 -16.87 8.72 -0.34
N ALA A 114 -16.59 7.47 -0.70
CA ALA A 114 -15.26 7.07 -1.12
C ALA A 114 -15.27 6.30 -2.44
N ILE A 115 -14.29 6.56 -3.31
CA ILE A 115 -14.02 5.72 -4.48
C ILE A 115 -12.77 4.89 -4.21
N ASN A 116 -12.95 3.58 -4.20
CA ASN A 116 -11.89 2.59 -4.20
C ASN A 116 -11.25 2.54 -5.60
N VAL A 117 -10.13 3.24 -5.76
CA VAL A 117 -9.35 3.25 -6.99
C VAL A 117 -8.46 2.02 -7.09
N ASN A 118 -8.02 1.48 -5.95
CA ASN A 118 -7.19 0.28 -5.90
C ASN A 118 -7.78 -0.88 -6.71
N ASP A 119 -9.09 -1.11 -6.59
CA ASP A 119 -9.78 -2.27 -7.18
C ASP A 119 -10.23 -2.05 -8.62
N SER A 120 -9.90 -0.89 -9.23
CA SER A 120 -9.88 -0.79 -10.69
C SER A 120 -8.98 -1.88 -11.27
N VAL A 121 -9.43 -2.54 -12.33
CA VAL A 121 -8.65 -3.58 -13.02
C VAL A 121 -7.33 -3.00 -13.53
N THR A 122 -7.38 -1.78 -14.08
CA THR A 122 -6.21 -1.07 -14.59
C THR A 122 -5.30 -0.50 -13.51
N LYS A 123 -5.68 -0.63 -12.24
CA LYS A 123 -4.84 -0.35 -11.07
C LYS A 123 -4.31 -1.66 -10.49
N SER A 124 -5.14 -2.44 -9.82
CA SER A 124 -4.73 -3.66 -9.08
C SER A 124 -3.88 -4.65 -9.90
N LYS A 125 -4.16 -4.86 -11.20
CA LYS A 125 -3.35 -5.79 -12.02
C LYS A 125 -2.19 -5.19 -12.77
N PHE A 126 -2.04 -3.89 -12.73
CA PHE A 126 -0.97 -3.22 -13.43
C PHE A 126 0.02 -2.63 -12.45
N ASP A 127 -0.47 -1.78 -11.55
CA ASP A 127 0.30 -1.14 -10.50
C ASP A 127 0.89 -2.17 -9.53
N ASN A 128 0.03 -2.82 -8.74
CA ASN A 128 0.45 -3.71 -7.67
C ASN A 128 1.27 -4.89 -8.21
N LEU A 129 0.99 -5.34 -9.45
CA LEU A 129 1.70 -6.45 -10.09
C LEU A 129 2.98 -5.99 -10.82
N TYR A 130 2.84 -5.20 -11.90
CA TYR A 130 3.96 -4.86 -12.78
C TYR A 130 4.82 -3.73 -12.21
N GLY A 131 4.24 -2.82 -11.44
CA GLY A 131 4.97 -1.79 -10.70
C GLY A 131 5.90 -2.40 -9.66
N CYS A 132 5.40 -3.33 -8.84
CA CYS A 132 6.24 -4.05 -7.87
C CYS A 132 7.26 -4.97 -8.56
N ARG A 133 6.89 -5.60 -9.69
CA ARG A 133 7.83 -6.36 -10.52
C ARG A 133 9.01 -5.52 -11.02
N HIS A 134 8.79 -4.24 -11.30
CA HIS A 134 9.86 -3.31 -11.68
C HIS A 134 10.65 -2.83 -10.44
N SER A 135 9.94 -2.36 -9.42
CA SER A 135 10.51 -1.51 -8.39
C SER A 135 11.09 -2.26 -7.19
N LEU A 136 10.66 -3.50 -6.91
CA LEU A 136 11.24 -4.32 -5.83
C LEU A 136 12.74 -4.50 -6.03
N ILE A 137 13.12 -5.05 -7.19
CA ILE A 137 14.51 -5.38 -7.49
C ILE A 137 15.37 -4.12 -7.66
N ASP A 138 14.78 -3.00 -8.08
CA ASP A 138 15.46 -1.69 -8.11
C ASP A 138 15.79 -1.22 -6.69
N GLY A 139 14.82 -1.29 -5.77
CA GLY A 139 15.03 -0.98 -4.35
C GLY A 139 16.13 -1.84 -3.71
N ILE A 140 16.07 -3.16 -3.89
CA ILE A 140 17.10 -4.08 -3.38
C ILE A 140 18.47 -3.78 -3.99
N ALA A 141 18.55 -3.59 -5.30
CA ALA A 141 19.80 -3.33 -6.00
C ALA A 141 20.44 -2.01 -5.54
N ARG A 142 19.68 -0.90 -5.49
CA ARG A 142 20.21 0.38 -5.03
C ARG A 142 20.61 0.38 -3.56
N ALA A 143 19.89 -0.37 -2.72
CA ALA A 143 20.21 -0.46 -1.30
C ALA A 143 21.45 -1.31 -1.02
N THR A 144 21.63 -2.43 -1.72
CA THR A 144 22.59 -3.46 -1.29
C THR A 144 23.61 -3.88 -2.34
N ASP A 145 23.36 -3.58 -3.62
CA ASP A 145 24.13 -4.08 -4.77
C ASP A 145 24.28 -5.62 -4.79
N VAL A 146 23.44 -6.34 -4.03
CA VAL A 146 23.55 -7.79 -3.86
C VAL A 146 23.21 -8.50 -5.17
N MET A 147 24.02 -9.50 -5.53
CA MET A 147 23.65 -10.42 -6.59
C MET A 147 22.49 -11.32 -6.13
N MET A 148 21.31 -11.09 -6.68
CA MET A 148 20.08 -11.89 -6.43
C MET A 148 20.15 -13.29 -7.06
N GLY A 149 20.84 -13.45 -8.20
CA GLY A 149 20.99 -14.74 -8.87
C GLY A 149 21.60 -15.81 -7.95
N GLY A 150 20.94 -16.96 -7.87
CA GLY A 150 21.35 -18.10 -7.04
C GLY A 150 21.02 -17.98 -5.54
N LYS A 151 20.55 -16.83 -5.07
CA LYS A 151 20.08 -16.62 -3.69
C LYS A 151 18.73 -17.26 -3.46
N VAL A 152 18.42 -17.61 -2.21
CA VAL A 152 17.06 -17.97 -1.78
C VAL A 152 16.35 -16.69 -1.34
N ALA A 153 15.23 -16.38 -1.98
CA ALA A 153 14.41 -15.21 -1.64
C ALA A 153 13.03 -15.67 -1.18
N VAL A 154 12.63 -15.24 0.02
CA VAL A 154 11.32 -15.49 0.60
C VAL A 154 10.40 -14.32 0.30
N VAL A 155 9.23 -14.59 -0.26
CA VAL A 155 8.16 -13.61 -0.44
C VAL A 155 7.00 -14.01 0.46
N CYS A 156 6.71 -13.19 1.47
CA CYS A 156 5.58 -13.41 2.37
C CYS A 156 4.33 -12.74 1.81
N GLY A 157 3.34 -13.54 1.44
CA GLY A 157 2.13 -13.10 0.73
C GLY A 157 2.27 -13.22 -0.78
N TYR A 158 1.21 -13.72 -1.43
CA TYR A 158 1.11 -14.00 -2.86
C TYR A 158 -0.14 -13.38 -3.49
N GLY A 159 -0.57 -12.23 -2.95
CA GLY A 159 -1.47 -11.29 -3.63
C GLY A 159 -0.81 -10.66 -4.86
N ASP A 160 -1.30 -9.51 -5.32
CA ASP A 160 -0.77 -8.89 -6.54
C ASP A 160 0.66 -8.36 -6.40
N VAL A 161 0.95 -7.73 -5.25
CA VAL A 161 2.30 -7.30 -4.88
C VAL A 161 3.22 -8.51 -4.82
N GLY A 162 2.84 -9.55 -4.06
CA GLY A 162 3.61 -10.79 -3.91
C GLY A 162 3.90 -11.48 -5.24
N LYS A 163 2.91 -11.58 -6.15
CA LYS A 163 3.10 -12.09 -7.51
C LYS A 163 4.14 -11.27 -8.29
N GLY A 164 4.07 -9.94 -8.22
CA GLY A 164 5.04 -9.05 -8.88
C GLY A 164 6.46 -9.25 -8.34
N CYS A 165 6.57 -9.36 -7.02
CA CYS A 165 7.81 -9.61 -6.30
C CYS A 165 8.44 -10.95 -6.68
N ALA A 166 7.67 -12.03 -6.66
CA ALA A 166 8.14 -13.37 -7.01
C ALA A 166 8.54 -13.47 -8.48
N GLN A 167 7.83 -12.80 -9.38
CA GLN A 167 8.18 -12.75 -10.81
C GLN A 167 9.51 -12.04 -11.05
N SER A 168 9.76 -10.90 -10.39
CA SER A 168 10.99 -10.12 -10.60
C SER A 168 12.21 -10.82 -10.02
N LEU A 169 12.12 -11.36 -8.79
CA LEU A 169 13.19 -12.12 -8.15
C LEU A 169 13.55 -13.38 -8.95
N ARG A 170 12.55 -14.14 -9.40
CA ARG A 170 12.79 -15.31 -10.27
C ARG A 170 13.40 -14.90 -11.61
N GLY A 171 12.97 -13.78 -12.18
CA GLY A 171 13.55 -13.19 -13.39
C GLY A 171 15.02 -12.81 -13.26
N GLN A 172 15.48 -12.51 -12.04
CA GLN A 172 16.90 -12.29 -11.70
C GLN A 172 17.66 -13.59 -11.38
N GLY A 173 17.01 -14.75 -11.46
CA GLY A 173 17.61 -16.06 -11.18
C GLY A 173 17.65 -16.42 -9.69
N ALA A 174 16.89 -15.74 -8.83
CA ALA A 174 16.72 -16.16 -7.44
C ALA A 174 15.86 -17.44 -7.35
N ARG A 175 16.15 -18.26 -6.34
CA ARG A 175 15.31 -19.38 -5.91
C ARG A 175 14.23 -18.83 -4.98
N VAL A 176 13.06 -18.55 -5.54
CA VAL A 176 11.97 -17.93 -4.78
C VAL A 176 11.14 -18.98 -4.07
N VAL A 177 10.87 -18.74 -2.79
CA VAL A 177 9.89 -19.48 -1.98
C VAL A 177 8.84 -18.50 -1.45
N VAL A 178 7.63 -19.00 -1.20
CA VAL A 178 6.47 -18.19 -0.85
C VAL A 178 5.88 -18.67 0.47
N THR A 179 5.43 -17.75 1.31
CA THR A 179 4.54 -18.07 2.44
C THR A 179 3.15 -17.50 2.16
N GLU A 180 2.10 -18.26 2.49
CA GLU A 180 0.72 -17.84 2.22
C GLU A 180 -0.25 -18.43 3.25
N ILE A 181 -1.26 -17.63 3.57
CA ILE A 181 -2.40 -18.03 4.41
C ILE A 181 -3.63 -18.40 3.57
N ASP A 182 -3.76 -17.83 2.36
CA ASP A 182 -4.88 -18.11 1.46
C ASP A 182 -4.56 -19.34 0.58
N PRO A 183 -5.33 -20.43 0.65
CA PRO A 183 -5.08 -21.64 -0.13
C PRO A 183 -5.21 -21.42 -1.65
N ILE A 184 -5.99 -20.44 -2.11
CA ILE A 184 -6.09 -20.08 -3.54
C ILE A 184 -4.78 -19.45 -4.00
N CYS A 185 -4.26 -18.49 -3.24
CA CYS A 185 -2.98 -17.82 -3.54
C CYS A 185 -1.80 -18.79 -3.44
N ALA A 186 -1.77 -19.64 -2.41
CA ALA A 186 -0.79 -20.72 -2.26
C ALA A 186 -0.82 -21.69 -3.45
N LEU A 187 -2.01 -22.10 -3.88
CA LEU A 187 -2.14 -22.97 -5.05
C LEU A 187 -1.65 -22.27 -6.33
N GLN A 188 -1.90 -20.97 -6.50
CA GLN A 188 -1.34 -20.20 -7.62
C GLN A 188 0.19 -20.18 -7.59
N ALA A 189 0.80 -19.90 -6.43
CA ALA A 189 2.25 -19.93 -6.27
C ALA A 189 2.84 -21.29 -6.64
N ALA A 190 2.24 -22.37 -6.13
CA ALA A 190 2.66 -23.74 -6.43
C ALA A 190 2.52 -24.08 -7.92
N MET A 191 1.41 -23.67 -8.56
CA MET A 191 1.18 -23.89 -9.99
C MET A 191 2.13 -23.11 -10.90
N GLU A 192 2.66 -21.98 -10.41
CA GLU A 192 3.71 -21.22 -11.09
C GLU A 192 5.12 -21.83 -10.83
N GLY A 193 5.24 -22.81 -9.94
CA GLY A 193 6.48 -23.53 -9.64
C GLY A 193 7.30 -22.89 -8.52
N TYR A 194 6.67 -22.10 -7.65
CA TYR A 194 7.26 -21.66 -6.39
C TYR A 194 6.99 -22.69 -5.29
N GLU A 195 7.97 -22.94 -4.44
CA GLU A 195 7.75 -23.73 -3.23
C GLU A 195 6.97 -22.89 -2.23
N VAL A 196 5.88 -23.45 -1.67
CA VAL A 196 5.11 -22.82 -0.60
C VAL A 196 5.52 -23.45 0.72
N VAL A 197 6.03 -22.63 1.63
CA VAL A 197 6.66 -23.05 2.89
C VAL A 197 6.10 -22.29 4.08
N GLN A 198 6.38 -22.78 5.29
CA GLN A 198 6.29 -21.95 6.48
C GLN A 198 7.55 -21.08 6.58
N LEU A 199 7.44 -19.88 7.17
CA LEU A 199 8.58 -18.96 7.26
C LEU A 199 9.71 -19.59 8.07
N GLU A 200 9.35 -20.26 9.15
CA GLU A 200 10.22 -20.93 10.12
C GLU A 200 11.13 -21.99 9.47
N ASP A 201 10.69 -22.61 8.37
CA ASP A 201 11.46 -23.63 7.65
C ASP A 201 12.67 -23.04 6.90
N VAL A 202 12.62 -21.75 6.55
CA VAL A 202 13.58 -21.11 5.63
C VAL A 202 14.35 -19.96 6.27
N VAL A 203 13.89 -19.40 7.39
CA VAL A 203 14.55 -18.32 8.14
C VAL A 203 16.08 -18.52 8.31
N PRO A 204 16.58 -19.70 8.72
CA PRO A 204 18.01 -19.88 8.96
C PRO A 204 18.89 -19.89 7.69
N THR A 205 18.28 -20.05 6.51
CA THR A 205 19.04 -20.33 5.27
C THR A 205 18.79 -19.34 4.14
N ALA A 206 17.65 -18.64 4.13
CA ALA A 206 17.34 -17.69 3.07
C ALA A 206 18.19 -16.41 3.14
N ASP A 207 18.33 -15.75 1.99
CA ASP A 207 19.19 -14.57 1.82
C ASP A 207 18.41 -13.26 1.84
N ILE A 208 17.18 -13.28 1.31
CA ILE A 208 16.35 -12.09 1.09
C ILE A 208 14.95 -12.41 1.58
N PHE A 209 14.37 -11.54 2.40
CA PHE A 209 13.02 -11.67 2.94
C PHE A 209 12.22 -10.43 2.58
N ILE A 210 11.13 -10.63 1.83
CA ILE A 210 10.26 -9.56 1.36
C ILE A 210 8.85 -9.78 1.88
N THR A 211 8.34 -8.86 2.70
CA THR A 211 6.94 -8.89 3.16
C THR A 211 6.05 -8.10 2.20
N ALA A 212 4.94 -8.70 1.78
CA ALA A 212 4.01 -8.19 0.78
C ALA A 212 2.55 -8.56 1.11
N THR A 213 2.21 -8.56 2.40
CA THR A 213 0.92 -9.08 2.89
C THR A 213 -0.12 -7.99 3.15
N GLY A 214 0.31 -6.77 3.46
CA GLY A 214 -0.56 -5.72 4.00
C GLY A 214 -1.12 -6.02 5.40
N ASN A 215 -0.53 -6.99 6.11
CA ASN A 215 -0.90 -7.42 7.45
C ASN A 215 0.17 -6.94 8.47
N LYS A 216 0.23 -7.52 9.67
CA LYS A 216 1.23 -7.19 10.69
C LYS A 216 1.91 -8.44 11.25
N ASP A 217 3.03 -8.25 11.92
CA ASP A 217 3.75 -9.29 12.68
C ASP A 217 4.20 -10.48 11.81
N ILE A 218 4.58 -10.22 10.55
CA ILE A 218 4.99 -11.27 9.60
C ILE A 218 6.42 -11.73 9.87
N ILE A 219 7.35 -10.78 10.04
CA ILE A 219 8.74 -11.05 10.42
C ILE A 219 9.00 -10.44 11.78
N THR A 220 9.08 -11.28 12.81
CA THR A 220 9.30 -10.86 14.20
C THR A 220 10.79 -10.65 14.50
N ALA A 221 11.10 -10.03 15.65
CA ALA A 221 12.48 -9.95 16.15
C ALA A 221 13.12 -11.34 16.32
N ASP A 222 12.36 -12.35 16.74
CA ASP A 222 12.82 -13.74 16.88
C ASP A 222 13.16 -14.36 15.51
N HIS A 223 12.37 -14.09 14.48
CA HIS A 223 12.70 -14.51 13.12
C HIS A 223 14.02 -13.88 12.66
N MET A 224 14.20 -12.57 12.88
CA MET A 224 15.43 -11.87 12.49
C MET A 224 16.66 -12.37 13.25
N ALA A 225 16.53 -12.70 14.54
CA ALA A 225 17.61 -13.27 15.34
C ALA A 225 18.05 -14.68 14.87
N ALA A 226 17.18 -15.40 14.17
CA ALA A 226 17.47 -16.71 13.60
C ALA A 226 17.95 -16.65 12.14
N MET A 227 18.01 -15.47 11.52
CA MET A 227 18.52 -15.30 10.16
C MET A 227 20.04 -15.44 10.11
N LYS A 228 20.55 -15.83 8.94
CA LYS A 228 22.00 -15.85 8.72
C LYS A 228 22.57 -14.43 8.65
N HIS A 229 23.87 -14.31 8.93
CA HIS A 229 24.60 -13.05 8.83
C HIS A 229 24.44 -12.41 7.43
N ASN A 230 24.09 -11.12 7.44
CA ASN A 230 23.78 -10.25 6.31
C ASN A 230 22.59 -10.70 5.45
N ALA A 231 21.64 -11.44 6.01
CA ALA A 231 20.33 -11.58 5.38
C ALA A 231 19.67 -10.20 5.19
N ILE A 232 19.01 -10.00 4.06
CA ILE A 232 18.34 -8.74 3.71
C ILE A 232 16.86 -8.89 4.02
N VAL A 233 16.30 -7.92 4.74
CA VAL A 233 14.89 -7.88 5.12
C VAL A 233 14.31 -6.54 4.65
N GLY A 234 13.21 -6.61 3.91
CA GLY A 234 12.52 -5.42 3.41
C GLY A 234 11.02 -5.63 3.31
N ASN A 235 10.28 -4.55 3.50
CA ASN A 235 8.83 -4.52 3.32
C ASN A 235 8.48 -3.80 2.02
N ILE A 236 7.51 -4.33 1.27
CA ILE A 236 6.92 -3.68 0.10
C ILE A 236 5.38 -3.67 0.17
N GLY A 237 4.81 -4.11 1.30
CA GLY A 237 3.37 -4.05 1.56
C GLY A 237 2.92 -2.67 2.02
N HIS A 238 2.42 -2.50 3.24
CA HIS A 238 2.02 -1.17 3.72
C HIS A 238 2.49 -0.92 5.16
N PHE A 239 2.70 0.36 5.52
CA PHE A 239 3.32 0.79 6.78
C PHE A 239 4.68 0.15 7.09
N ASP A 240 5.03 0.03 8.36
CA ASP A 240 6.26 -0.56 8.89
C ASP A 240 6.02 -1.73 9.86
N ASN A 241 4.79 -2.24 9.96
CA ASN A 241 4.40 -3.24 10.97
C ASN A 241 4.31 -4.69 10.43
N GLU A 242 4.59 -4.93 9.15
CA GLU A 242 4.85 -6.30 8.67
C GLU A 242 6.15 -6.86 9.25
N ILE A 243 7.11 -5.99 9.55
CA ILE A 243 8.38 -6.32 10.19
C ILE A 243 8.35 -5.72 11.60
N ASP A 244 8.67 -6.51 12.61
CA ASP A 244 8.72 -6.08 14.01
C ASP A 244 9.97 -5.22 14.29
N MET A 245 9.98 -4.01 13.76
CA MET A 245 11.07 -3.04 13.96
C MET A 245 11.15 -2.57 15.42
N ALA A 246 10.00 -2.44 16.08
CA ALA A 246 9.93 -2.02 17.48
C ALA A 246 10.49 -3.09 18.44
N GLY A 247 10.20 -4.37 18.19
CA GLY A 247 10.78 -5.49 18.90
C GLY A 247 12.27 -5.63 18.63
N LEU A 248 12.71 -5.49 17.37
CA LEU A 248 14.13 -5.52 17.01
C LEU A 248 14.93 -4.45 17.76
N ALA A 249 14.40 -3.22 17.84
CA ALA A 249 15.03 -2.12 18.55
C ALA A 249 15.11 -2.31 20.08
N LYS A 250 14.33 -3.24 20.64
CA LYS A 250 14.31 -3.58 22.07
C LYS A 250 15.18 -4.80 22.42
N VAL A 251 15.79 -5.46 21.45
CA VAL A 251 16.70 -6.59 21.70
C VAL A 251 17.90 -6.12 22.52
N ASP A 252 18.18 -6.78 23.64
CA ASP A 252 19.27 -6.38 24.53
C ASP A 252 20.63 -6.52 23.81
N GLY A 253 21.42 -5.45 23.84
CA GLY A 253 22.73 -5.39 23.18
C GLY A 253 22.71 -5.30 21.65
N ILE A 254 21.55 -5.07 21.01
CA ILE A 254 21.48 -4.84 19.57
C ILE A 254 22.16 -3.51 19.19
N GLU A 255 22.95 -3.51 18.12
CA GLU A 255 23.57 -2.30 17.57
C GLU A 255 23.02 -1.99 16.18
N ARG A 256 22.50 -0.77 15.98
CA ARG A 256 22.15 -0.26 14.65
C ARG A 256 23.34 0.49 14.06
N GLN A 257 23.83 0.01 12.92
CA GLN A 257 24.83 0.68 12.10
C GLN A 257 24.23 1.11 10.76
N GLN A 258 24.09 2.42 10.55
CA GLN A 258 23.67 2.93 9.25
C GLN A 258 24.81 2.80 8.23
N VAL A 259 24.58 2.03 7.17
CA VAL A 259 25.53 1.90 6.05
C VAL A 259 25.41 3.11 5.12
N LYS A 260 24.17 3.46 4.78
CA LYS A 260 23.77 4.64 4.00
C LYS A 260 22.28 4.92 4.25
N PRO A 261 21.72 6.06 3.78
CA PRO A 261 20.29 6.34 3.97
C PRO A 261 19.42 5.15 3.52
N GLN A 262 18.47 4.75 4.39
CA GLN A 262 17.54 3.63 4.18
C GLN A 262 18.21 2.25 4.02
N THR A 263 19.45 2.07 4.48
CA THR A 263 20.11 0.77 4.57
C THR A 263 20.88 0.68 5.87
N ASP A 264 20.36 -0.09 6.81
CA ASP A 264 20.91 -0.24 8.16
C ASP A 264 21.28 -1.70 8.41
N GLN A 265 22.43 -1.92 9.04
CA GLN A 265 22.75 -3.20 9.67
C GLN A 265 22.28 -3.18 11.12
N TRP A 266 21.60 -4.24 11.53
CA TRP A 266 21.24 -4.51 12.92
C TRP A 266 22.04 -5.70 13.39
N ILE A 267 22.99 -5.44 14.29
CA ILE A 267 24.03 -6.39 14.74
C ILE A 267 23.60 -6.96 16.09
N PHE A 268 23.43 -8.27 16.15
CA PHE A 268 23.05 -9.02 17.35
C PHE A 268 24.25 -9.22 18.29
N PRO A 269 24.02 -9.51 19.59
CA PRO A 269 25.09 -9.70 20.58
C PRO A 269 26.09 -10.82 20.25
N ASP A 270 25.70 -11.81 19.45
CA ASP A 270 26.57 -12.89 18.98
C ASP A 270 27.43 -12.50 17.75
N GLY A 271 27.26 -11.27 17.24
CA GLY A 271 28.02 -10.68 16.15
C GLY A 271 27.44 -10.92 14.75
N HIS A 272 26.38 -11.72 14.59
CA HIS A 272 25.69 -11.75 13.30
C HIS A 272 24.85 -10.48 13.11
N ALA A 273 24.39 -10.23 11.88
CA ALA A 273 23.68 -9.01 11.55
C ALA A 273 22.63 -9.27 10.48
N VAL A 274 21.56 -8.48 10.46
CA VAL A 274 20.61 -8.41 9.34
C VAL A 274 20.65 -7.02 8.70
N ILE A 275 20.39 -6.95 7.40
CA ILE A 275 20.32 -5.70 6.65
C ILE A 275 18.84 -5.33 6.50
N ILE A 276 18.42 -4.25 7.16
CA ILE A 276 17.07 -3.73 7.09
C ILE A 276 17.00 -2.62 6.04
N LEU A 277 16.04 -2.74 5.14
CA LEU A 277 15.77 -1.74 4.11
C LEU A 277 14.68 -0.77 4.58
N ALA A 278 14.93 0.53 4.39
CA ALA A 278 14.00 1.61 4.67
C ALA A 278 13.33 1.55 6.06
N GLU A 279 14.04 1.05 7.07
CA GLU A 279 13.53 0.95 8.45
C GLU A 279 12.20 0.18 8.54
N GLY A 280 12.00 -0.82 7.67
CA GLY A 280 10.78 -1.63 7.62
C GLY A 280 9.63 -1.00 6.83
N ARG A 281 9.78 0.24 6.33
CA ARG A 281 8.82 0.88 5.42
C ARG A 281 8.99 0.39 3.99
N LEU A 282 8.12 0.87 3.09
CA LEU A 282 8.10 0.61 1.66
C LEU A 282 9.47 0.76 0.98
N LEU A 283 10.18 -0.35 0.78
CA LEU A 283 11.57 -0.36 0.31
C LEU A 283 11.72 0.18 -1.13
N ASN A 284 10.72 -0.03 -1.99
CA ASN A 284 10.78 0.39 -3.39
C ASN A 284 10.71 1.92 -3.54
N LEU A 285 9.97 2.61 -2.66
CA LEU A 285 9.99 4.07 -2.56
C LEU A 285 11.15 4.58 -1.69
N GLY A 286 11.42 3.89 -0.59
CA GLY A 286 12.44 4.26 0.39
C GLY A 286 13.87 4.17 -0.16
N CYS A 287 14.21 3.07 -0.82
CA CYS A 287 15.53 2.79 -1.35
C CYS A 287 15.70 3.13 -2.84
N ALA A 288 14.61 3.34 -3.57
CA ALA A 288 14.62 3.68 -4.98
C ALA A 288 13.64 4.83 -5.31
N THR A 289 12.85 4.67 -6.37
CA THR A 289 11.96 5.71 -6.91
C THR A 289 10.53 5.23 -7.10
N GLY A 290 10.16 4.09 -6.49
CA GLY A 290 8.84 3.50 -6.65
C GLY A 290 8.59 2.98 -8.07
N HIS A 291 7.32 2.97 -8.46
CA HIS A 291 6.87 2.42 -9.73
C HIS A 291 7.23 3.34 -10.91
N PRO A 292 7.48 2.77 -12.11
CA PRO A 292 7.82 3.56 -13.28
C PRO A 292 6.60 4.34 -13.78
N SER A 293 6.83 5.51 -14.40
CA SER A 293 5.76 6.45 -14.79
C SER A 293 4.68 5.84 -15.67
N PHE A 294 5.02 4.91 -16.56
CA PHE A 294 4.03 4.26 -17.43
C PHE A 294 3.01 3.43 -16.64
N VAL A 295 3.44 2.78 -15.56
CA VAL A 295 2.54 2.03 -14.67
C VAL A 295 1.69 3.00 -13.86
N MET A 296 2.31 4.02 -13.25
CA MET A 296 1.59 5.03 -12.47
C MET A 296 0.61 5.84 -13.32
N SER A 297 0.85 5.98 -14.63
CA SER A 297 -0.08 6.62 -15.55
C SER A 297 -1.45 5.95 -15.54
N ALA A 298 -1.52 4.62 -15.43
CA ALA A 298 -2.79 3.90 -15.37
C ALA A 298 -3.52 4.19 -14.05
N SER A 299 -2.83 4.08 -12.92
CA SER A 299 -3.37 4.33 -11.59
C SER A 299 -3.84 5.78 -11.43
N PHE A 300 -3.01 6.74 -11.82
CA PHE A 300 -3.33 8.16 -11.70
C PHE A 300 -4.38 8.62 -12.71
N THR A 301 -4.55 7.95 -13.85
CA THR A 301 -5.71 8.19 -14.72
C THR A 301 -7.00 7.77 -13.99
N ASN A 302 -7.01 6.64 -13.27
CA ASN A 302 -8.16 6.26 -12.45
C ASN A 302 -8.42 7.27 -11.32
N GLN A 303 -7.37 7.75 -10.63
CA GLN A 303 -7.52 8.80 -9.62
C GLN A 303 -8.17 10.06 -10.19
N VAL A 304 -7.72 10.52 -11.37
CA VAL A 304 -8.32 11.68 -12.03
C VAL A 304 -9.79 11.44 -12.36
N LEU A 305 -10.14 10.26 -12.89
CA LEU A 305 -11.52 9.91 -13.20
C LEU A 305 -12.39 9.85 -11.93
N ALA A 306 -11.88 9.29 -10.84
CA ALA A 306 -12.55 9.25 -9.55
C ALA A 306 -12.80 10.67 -8.99
N GLN A 307 -11.79 11.53 -9.04
CA GLN A 307 -11.92 12.92 -8.58
C GLN A 307 -12.89 13.73 -9.44
N MET A 308 -12.88 13.52 -10.76
CA MET A 308 -13.83 14.14 -11.67
C MET A 308 -15.27 13.70 -11.37
N GLU A 309 -15.48 12.41 -11.08
CA GLU A 309 -16.78 11.86 -10.72
C GLU A 309 -17.29 12.43 -9.39
N LEU A 310 -16.47 12.39 -8.33
CA LEU A 310 -16.81 12.95 -7.02
C LEU A 310 -17.14 14.45 -7.09
N GLN A 311 -16.43 15.20 -7.93
CA GLN A 311 -16.70 16.62 -8.12
C GLN A 311 -18.00 16.88 -8.89
N ALA A 312 -18.24 16.13 -9.97
CA ALA A 312 -19.36 16.35 -10.88
C ALA A 312 -20.70 15.88 -10.31
N SER A 313 -20.67 14.77 -9.57
CA SER A 313 -21.84 14.09 -8.98
C SER A 313 -21.92 14.34 -7.47
N ALA A 314 -21.41 15.49 -7.02
CA ALA A 314 -21.40 15.84 -5.60
C ALA A 314 -22.83 15.91 -5.04
N GLY A 315 -23.13 15.06 -4.07
CA GLY A 315 -24.46 14.93 -3.47
C GLY A 315 -25.32 13.78 -4.02
N ASP A 316 -24.87 13.09 -5.08
CA ASP A 316 -25.55 11.91 -5.63
C ASP A 316 -25.08 10.59 -5.00
N TYR A 317 -23.97 10.62 -4.26
CA TYR A 317 -23.39 9.47 -3.56
C TYR A 317 -23.75 9.48 -2.08
N ASP A 318 -24.21 8.34 -1.58
CA ASP A 318 -24.27 8.07 -0.13
C ASP A 318 -22.86 7.87 0.44
N ASN A 319 -22.72 7.90 1.76
CA ASN A 319 -21.47 7.64 2.47
C ASN A 319 -21.10 6.15 2.44
N GLU A 320 -20.77 5.67 1.25
CA GLU A 320 -20.34 4.30 0.95
C GLU A 320 -19.08 4.32 0.08
N VAL A 321 -18.48 3.15 -0.09
CA VAL A 321 -17.29 2.86 -0.88
C VAL A 321 -17.75 2.31 -2.23
N TYR A 322 -17.49 3.07 -3.28
CA TYR A 322 -17.82 2.75 -4.67
C TYR A 322 -16.57 2.31 -5.44
N ARG A 323 -16.78 1.69 -6.59
CA ARG A 323 -15.73 1.41 -7.58
C ARG A 323 -16.06 2.15 -8.87
N LEU A 324 -15.04 2.52 -9.64
CA LEU A 324 -15.24 3.07 -10.98
C LEU A 324 -15.97 2.06 -11.87
N PRO A 325 -16.91 2.51 -12.73
CA PRO A 325 -17.60 1.62 -13.64
C PRO A 325 -16.64 1.03 -14.68
N LYS A 326 -16.90 -0.23 -15.06
CA LYS A 326 -16.01 -1.02 -15.94
C LYS A 326 -15.61 -0.34 -17.26
N HIS A 327 -16.50 0.46 -17.85
CA HIS A 327 -16.19 1.14 -19.11
C HIS A 327 -15.08 2.21 -18.95
N LEU A 328 -14.96 2.83 -17.78
CA LEU A 328 -13.86 3.76 -17.49
C LEU A 328 -12.55 3.00 -17.31
N ASP A 329 -12.58 1.85 -16.65
CA ASP A 329 -11.43 0.94 -16.54
C ASP A 329 -10.93 0.52 -17.93
N GLU A 330 -11.84 0.14 -18.84
CA GLU A 330 -11.49 -0.17 -20.23
C GLU A 330 -10.96 1.04 -21.01
N GLU A 331 -11.48 2.24 -20.75
CA GLU A 331 -10.98 3.48 -21.35
C GLU A 331 -9.56 3.78 -20.89
N VAL A 332 -9.25 3.64 -19.60
CA VAL A 332 -7.88 3.76 -19.09
C VAL A 332 -6.96 2.80 -19.84
N ALA A 333 -7.36 1.52 -19.99
CA ALA A 333 -6.55 0.56 -20.75
C ALA A 333 -6.32 1.04 -22.19
N ARG A 334 -7.38 1.44 -22.92
CA ARG A 334 -7.27 1.92 -24.31
C ARG A 334 -6.31 3.09 -24.47
N LEU A 335 -6.37 4.07 -23.56
CA LEU A 335 -5.48 5.25 -23.57
C LEU A 335 -3.99 4.90 -23.53
N HIS A 336 -3.62 3.73 -22.97
CA HIS A 336 -2.23 3.31 -22.83
C HIS A 336 -1.72 2.44 -23.99
N LEU A 337 -2.62 1.84 -24.79
CA LEU A 337 -2.24 0.82 -25.79
C LEU A 337 -1.46 1.37 -26.98
N ASP A 338 -1.84 2.55 -27.50
CA ASP A 338 -1.18 3.16 -28.67
C ASP A 338 0.30 3.47 -28.38
N LYS A 339 0.62 3.86 -27.14
CA LYS A 339 2.00 4.12 -26.70
C LYS A 339 2.87 2.87 -26.77
N LEU A 340 2.27 1.69 -26.62
CA LEU A 340 2.93 0.38 -26.72
C LEU A 340 2.87 -0.20 -28.15
N GLY A 341 2.25 0.50 -29.11
CA GLY A 341 2.04 0.00 -30.47
C GLY A 341 1.05 -1.16 -30.55
N VAL A 342 0.20 -1.34 -29.53
CA VAL A 342 -0.80 -2.42 -29.51
C VAL A 342 -1.99 -2.02 -30.37
N ARG A 343 -2.42 -2.90 -31.26
CA ARG A 343 -3.60 -2.70 -32.12
C ARG A 343 -4.72 -3.64 -31.70
N LEU A 344 -5.82 -3.07 -31.23
CA LEU A 344 -7.01 -3.85 -30.86
C LEU A 344 -7.73 -4.41 -32.09
N THR A 345 -8.31 -5.60 -31.92
CA THR A 345 -9.28 -6.15 -32.88
C THR A 345 -10.65 -5.56 -32.57
N THR A 346 -11.37 -5.12 -33.60
CA THR A 346 -12.75 -4.63 -33.46
C THR A 346 -13.73 -5.78 -33.66
N LEU A 347 -14.71 -5.93 -32.76
CA LEU A 347 -15.81 -6.87 -32.94
C LEU A 347 -16.65 -6.46 -34.16
N SER A 348 -16.97 -7.42 -35.02
CA SER A 348 -18.08 -7.24 -35.97
C SER A 348 -19.42 -7.25 -35.22
N GLN A 349 -20.46 -6.66 -35.81
CA GLN A 349 -21.81 -6.71 -35.23
C GLN A 349 -22.26 -8.16 -34.95
N SER A 350 -21.98 -9.09 -35.87
CA SER A 350 -22.33 -10.51 -35.69
C SER A 350 -21.65 -11.17 -34.47
N GLN A 351 -20.43 -10.77 -34.12
CA GLN A 351 -19.72 -11.28 -32.93
C GLN A 351 -20.25 -10.64 -31.65
N SER A 352 -20.55 -9.33 -31.71
CA SER A 352 -21.21 -8.59 -30.62
C SER A 352 -22.55 -9.22 -30.27
N ASP A 353 -23.41 -9.49 -31.26
CA ASP A 353 -24.71 -10.15 -31.07
C ASP A 353 -24.56 -11.58 -30.52
N TYR A 354 -23.56 -12.34 -31.00
CA TYR A 354 -23.30 -13.70 -30.52
C TYR A 354 -22.89 -13.74 -29.03
N LEU A 355 -22.09 -12.76 -28.60
CA LEU A 355 -21.62 -12.66 -27.22
C LEU A 355 -22.61 -11.94 -26.30
N GLY A 356 -23.57 -11.20 -26.86
CA GLY A 356 -24.50 -10.38 -26.09
C GLY A 356 -23.84 -9.17 -25.42
N ILE A 357 -22.77 -8.62 -26.01
CA ILE A 357 -22.02 -7.46 -25.49
C ILE A 357 -21.89 -6.38 -26.57
N PRO A 358 -21.84 -5.08 -26.24
CA PRO A 358 -21.67 -4.02 -27.23
C PRO A 358 -20.32 -4.10 -27.94
N VAL A 359 -20.24 -3.60 -29.19
CA VAL A 359 -18.99 -3.52 -29.97
C VAL A 359 -17.91 -2.71 -29.24
N ASP A 360 -18.33 -1.65 -28.54
CA ASP A 360 -17.45 -0.74 -27.81
C ASP A 360 -17.35 -1.08 -26.31
N GLY A 361 -17.86 -2.23 -25.89
CA GLY A 361 -17.83 -2.68 -24.50
C GLY A 361 -18.95 -2.08 -23.61
N PRO A 362 -18.93 -2.35 -22.29
CA PRO A 362 -17.95 -3.16 -21.58
C PRO A 362 -17.96 -4.63 -22.04
N TYR A 363 -16.77 -5.24 -22.09
CA TYR A 363 -16.55 -6.54 -22.72
C TYR A 363 -16.67 -7.74 -21.78
N LYS A 364 -16.80 -7.50 -20.48
CA LYS A 364 -16.78 -8.53 -19.45
C LYS A 364 -17.86 -8.28 -18.39
N PRO A 365 -18.42 -9.35 -17.79
CA PRO A 365 -19.38 -9.19 -16.71
C PRO A 365 -18.72 -8.60 -15.46
N GLU A 366 -19.52 -8.07 -14.54
CA GLU A 366 -19.01 -7.32 -13.40
C GLU A 366 -18.08 -8.13 -12.49
N HIS A 367 -18.41 -9.40 -12.25
CA HIS A 367 -17.68 -10.33 -11.37
C HIS A 367 -16.42 -10.94 -12.01
N TYR A 368 -16.05 -10.52 -13.22
CA TYR A 368 -14.90 -11.08 -13.92
C TYR A 368 -13.59 -10.62 -13.28
N LYS A 369 -12.67 -11.56 -13.07
CA LYS A 369 -11.38 -11.34 -12.39
C LYS A 369 -10.31 -10.94 -13.42
N TYR A 370 -10.49 -9.78 -14.07
CA TYR A 370 -9.73 -9.18 -15.21
C TYR A 370 -10.30 -9.36 -16.58
#